data_AF-A0A8T4MI51-F1
#
_entry.id   AF-A0A8T4MI51-F1
#
_cell.length_a   1.000
_cell.length_b   1.000
_cell.length_c   1.000
_cell.angle_alpha   90.00
_cell.angle_beta   90.00
_cell.angle_gamma   90.00
#
_symmetry.space_group_name_H-M   'P 1'
#
loop_
_entity.id
_entity.type
_entity.pdbx_description
1 polymer ?
#
loop_
_entity_poly.entity_id
_entity_poly.type
_entity_poly.pdbx_seq_one_letter_code
_entity_poly.pdbx_strand_id
1 'polypeptide(L)'
;MEKKREKTKIRNKNLHHAFVKILLKSPVTNIKFSKGKISLNFFNHKISDKISIKREDHVAEWSRKRKEIFIDRNFSEKEKEKSFRALCIHELIERFLSKTFGLNIDKEAHLVATQKEKEYLKNIKGNWRSHELKVFWDWHKLGEH
;
A
#
# COMPACT_ATOMS: atom_id res chain seq x y z
N MET A 1 -20.05 22.21 28.01
CA MET A 1 -20.16 21.50 26.70
C MET A 1 -18.83 20.93 26.20
N GLU A 2 -17.68 21.51 26.54
CA GLU A 2 -16.34 20.99 26.14
C GLU A 2 -16.04 19.57 26.62
N LYS A 3 -16.27 19.25 27.91
CA LYS A 3 -16.02 17.91 28.46
C LYS A 3 -16.76 16.77 27.74
N LYS A 4 -17.95 17.03 27.17
CA LYS A 4 -18.70 16.03 26.35
C LYS A 4 -18.04 15.86 24.97
N ARG A 5 -17.62 16.95 24.33
CA ARG A 5 -16.93 16.92 23.03
C ARG A 5 -15.57 16.22 23.12
N GLU A 6 -14.86 16.42 24.21
CA GLU A 6 -13.56 15.81 24.47
C GLU A 6 -13.66 14.30 24.71
N LYS A 7 -14.64 13.85 25.52
CA LYS A 7 -14.94 12.42 25.69
C LYS A 7 -15.34 11.73 24.37
N THR A 8 -16.12 12.40 23.52
CA THR A 8 -16.49 11.86 22.19
C THR A 8 -15.28 11.75 21.26
N LYS A 9 -14.38 12.75 21.25
CA LYS A 9 -13.12 12.69 20.49
C LYS A 9 -12.23 11.53 20.92
N ILE A 10 -12.06 11.32 22.23
CA ILE A 10 -11.26 10.21 22.78
C ILE A 10 -11.89 8.86 22.40
N ARG A 11 -13.22 8.73 22.52
CA ARG A 11 -13.94 7.50 22.16
C ARG A 11 -13.80 7.18 20.66
N ASN A 12 -13.93 8.17 19.79
CA ASN A 12 -13.75 8.00 18.34
C ASN A 12 -12.31 7.62 17.97
N LYS A 13 -11.31 8.21 18.64
CA LYS A 13 -9.90 7.85 18.46
C LYS A 13 -9.63 6.39 18.87
N ASN A 14 -10.23 5.93 19.97
CA ASN A 14 -10.11 4.54 20.43
C ASN A 14 -10.77 3.54 19.47
N LEU A 15 -11.92 3.91 18.90
CA LEU A 15 -12.59 3.10 17.87
C LEU A 15 -11.77 3.04 16.57
N HIS A 16 -11.22 4.16 16.12
CA HIS A 16 -10.31 4.21 14.96
C HIS A 16 -9.09 3.31 15.15
N HIS A 17 -8.43 3.42 16.31
CA HIS A 17 -7.26 2.60 16.61
C HIS A 17 -7.60 1.11 16.71
N ALA A 18 -8.75 0.75 17.28
CA ALA A 18 -9.22 -0.63 17.30
C ALA A 18 -9.52 -1.16 15.88
N PHE A 19 -10.09 -0.32 15.01
CA PHE A 19 -10.35 -0.68 13.61
C PHE A 19 -9.05 -0.91 12.83
N VAL A 20 -8.05 -0.03 12.95
CA VAL A 20 -6.73 -0.21 12.33
C VAL A 20 -6.07 -1.50 12.81
N LYS A 21 -6.18 -1.86 14.10
CA LYS A 21 -5.68 -3.14 14.61
C LYS A 21 -6.35 -4.36 13.97
N ILE A 22 -7.64 -4.29 13.67
CA ILE A 22 -8.35 -5.35 12.96
C ILE A 22 -7.83 -5.47 11.52
N LEU A 23 -7.66 -4.34 10.84
CA LEU A 23 -7.12 -4.30 9.47
C LEU A 23 -5.69 -4.85 9.40
N LEU A 24 -4.84 -4.52 10.37
CA LEU A 24 -3.48 -5.07 10.49
C LEU A 24 -3.47 -6.59 10.68
N LYS A 25 -4.46 -7.17 11.36
CA LYS A 25 -4.59 -8.62 11.52
C LYS A 25 -5.28 -9.33 10.36
N SER A 26 -5.96 -8.58 9.50
CA SER A 26 -6.74 -9.14 8.40
C SER A 26 -5.80 -9.65 7.29
N PRO A 27 -5.92 -10.90 6.85
CA PRO A 27 -5.03 -11.43 5.83
C PRO A 27 -5.40 -10.90 4.43
N VAL A 28 -4.37 -10.77 3.59
CA VAL A 28 -4.53 -10.58 2.15
C VAL A 28 -4.51 -11.97 1.49
N THR A 29 -5.56 -12.30 0.74
CA THR A 29 -5.69 -13.63 0.11
C THR A 29 -6.12 -13.49 -1.36
N ASN A 30 -6.05 -14.60 -2.11
CA ASN A 30 -6.52 -14.67 -3.51
C ASN A 30 -5.95 -13.59 -4.43
N ILE A 31 -4.67 -13.26 -4.25
CA ILE A 31 -3.96 -12.26 -5.04
C ILE A 31 -3.81 -12.78 -6.47
N LYS A 32 -4.35 -12.05 -7.45
CA LYS A 32 -4.26 -12.38 -8.87
C LYS A 32 -3.77 -11.16 -9.63
N PHE A 33 -2.81 -11.40 -10.52
CA PHE A 33 -2.33 -10.45 -11.51
C PHE A 33 -2.74 -10.95 -12.88
N SER A 34 -3.52 -10.17 -13.62
CA SER A 34 -4.02 -10.57 -14.94
C SER A 34 -4.17 -9.36 -15.86
N LYS A 35 -3.60 -9.40 -17.07
CA LYS A 35 -3.83 -8.44 -18.17
C LYS A 35 -3.94 -6.97 -17.70
N GLY A 36 -2.95 -6.48 -16.97
CA GLY A 36 -2.93 -5.11 -16.46
C GLY A 36 -3.96 -4.82 -15.36
N LYS A 37 -4.31 -5.82 -14.54
CA LYS A 37 -5.13 -5.67 -13.34
C LYS A 37 -4.56 -6.46 -12.19
N ILE A 38 -4.74 -5.93 -10.99
CA ILE A 38 -4.59 -6.63 -9.73
C ILE A 38 -5.96 -6.85 -9.11
N SER A 39 -6.17 -8.02 -8.50
CA SER A 39 -7.30 -8.27 -7.62
C SER A 39 -6.86 -9.08 -6.43
N LEU A 40 -7.41 -8.79 -5.26
CA LEU A 40 -7.17 -9.54 -4.04
C LEU A 40 -8.39 -9.49 -3.12
N ASN A 41 -8.42 -10.37 -2.13
CA ASN A 41 -9.36 -10.32 -1.03
C ASN A 41 -8.69 -9.71 0.20
N PHE A 42 -9.33 -8.71 0.79
CA PHE A 42 -8.88 -8.07 2.02
C PHE A 42 -10.08 -7.57 2.84
N PHE A 43 -10.06 -7.85 4.15
CA PHE A 43 -11.09 -7.42 5.09
C PHE A 43 -12.53 -7.71 4.62
N ASN A 44 -12.83 -8.95 4.21
CA ASN A 44 -14.13 -9.37 3.66
C ASN A 44 -14.56 -8.67 2.36
N HIS A 45 -13.68 -7.93 1.70
CA HIS A 45 -13.92 -7.34 0.40
C HIS A 45 -13.05 -7.99 -0.67
N LYS A 46 -13.64 -8.18 -1.85
CA LYS A 46 -12.89 -8.41 -3.08
C LYS A 46 -12.59 -7.04 -3.69
N ILE A 47 -11.31 -6.68 -3.76
CA ILE A 47 -10.85 -5.40 -4.29
C ILE A 47 -10.04 -5.63 -5.55
N SER A 48 -10.18 -4.74 -6.52
CA SER A 48 -9.46 -4.84 -7.80
C SER A 48 -9.21 -3.48 -8.41
N ASP A 49 -8.11 -3.36 -9.14
CA ASP A 49 -7.80 -2.16 -9.91
C ASP A 49 -7.00 -2.46 -11.17
N LYS A 50 -7.01 -1.50 -12.11
CA LYS A 50 -6.14 -1.53 -13.28
C LYS A 50 -4.72 -1.11 -12.89
N ILE A 51 -3.74 -1.81 -13.44
CA ILE A 51 -2.32 -1.46 -13.37
C ILE A 51 -1.87 -1.05 -14.76
N SER A 52 -1.48 0.21 -14.90
CA SER A 52 -0.75 0.71 -16.06
C SER A 52 0.74 0.71 -15.74
N ILE A 53 1.52 -0.09 -16.46
CA ILE A 53 2.99 -0.16 -16.30
C ILE A 53 3.64 0.78 -17.31
N LYS A 54 4.43 1.74 -16.84
CA LYS A 54 5.31 2.56 -17.68
C LYS A 54 6.75 2.48 -17.19
N ARG A 55 7.71 2.47 -18.12
CA ARG A 55 9.14 2.50 -17.81
C ARG A 55 9.53 3.95 -17.49
N GLU A 56 10.04 4.17 -16.28
CA GLU A 56 10.60 5.46 -15.86
C GLU A 56 12.05 5.28 -15.44
N ASP A 57 12.78 6.39 -15.36
CA ASP A 57 14.19 6.43 -14.95
C ASP A 57 14.42 6.23 -13.44
N HIS A 58 13.36 6.09 -12.65
CA HIS A 58 13.39 6.00 -11.19
C HIS A 58 12.55 4.84 -10.63
N VAL A 59 12.78 4.47 -9.36
CA VAL A 59 12.00 3.43 -8.68
C VAL A 59 10.59 3.91 -8.39
N ALA A 60 9.71 3.44 -9.27
CA ALA A 60 8.36 3.01 -8.98
C ALA A 60 7.56 3.91 -8.05
N GLU A 61 7.28 5.13 -8.52
CA GLU A 61 6.18 5.92 -8.02
C GLU A 61 4.85 5.35 -8.58
N TRP A 62 3.77 5.32 -7.79
CA TRP A 62 2.43 5.35 -8.37
C TRP A 62 1.99 6.82 -8.41
N SER A 63 1.85 7.42 -9.60
CA SER A 63 1.27 8.76 -9.69
C SER A 63 -0.21 8.72 -9.30
N ARG A 64 -0.52 9.18 -8.07
CA ARG A 64 -1.89 9.24 -7.51
C ARG A 64 -2.88 9.91 -8.48
N LYS A 65 -2.40 10.88 -9.28
CA LYS A 65 -3.15 11.60 -10.31
C LYS A 65 -3.40 10.78 -11.58
N ARG A 66 -2.44 9.96 -12.02
CA ARG A 66 -2.48 9.25 -13.31
C ARG A 66 -2.99 7.81 -13.22
N LYS A 67 -3.04 7.20 -12.02
CA LYS A 67 -3.39 5.77 -11.84
C LYS A 67 -2.40 4.81 -12.53
N GLU A 68 -1.11 5.15 -12.51
CA GLU A 68 -0.05 4.42 -13.20
C GLU A 68 1.05 4.05 -12.19
N ILE A 69 1.64 2.85 -12.33
CA ILE A 69 2.77 2.39 -11.52
C ILE A 69 4.00 2.35 -12.41
N PHE A 70 5.04 3.05 -11.99
CA PHE A 70 6.31 3.13 -12.72
C PHE A 70 7.27 2.00 -12.28
N ILE A 71 8.27 1.66 -13.10
CA ILE A 71 9.33 0.68 -12.75
C ILE A 71 10.68 1.22 -13.19
N ASP A 72 11.67 1.15 -12.30
CA ASP A 72 13.07 1.57 -12.50
C ASP A 72 13.82 0.76 -13.59
N ARG A 73 14.82 1.39 -14.20
CA ARG A 73 15.69 0.78 -15.22
C ARG A 73 16.68 -0.27 -14.65
N ASN A 74 17.17 -0.13 -13.41
CA ASN A 74 18.36 -0.78 -12.87
C ASN A 74 18.16 -2.07 -12.04
N PHE A 75 16.97 -2.66 -12.00
CA PHE A 75 16.75 -3.93 -11.27
C PHE A 75 16.80 -5.18 -12.15
N SER A 76 17.17 -6.32 -11.56
CA SER A 76 17.07 -7.64 -12.19
C SER A 76 15.59 -8.02 -12.45
N GLU A 77 15.32 -8.72 -13.55
CA GLU A 77 13.95 -8.94 -14.06
C GLU A 77 13.04 -9.69 -13.07
N LYS A 78 13.60 -10.64 -12.32
CA LYS A 78 12.86 -11.45 -11.32
C LYS A 78 12.59 -10.70 -10.01
N GLU A 79 13.52 -9.86 -9.56
CA GLU A 79 13.33 -9.03 -8.36
C GLU A 79 12.43 -7.82 -8.65
N LYS A 80 12.46 -7.30 -9.88
CA LYS A 80 11.50 -6.31 -10.41
C LYS A 80 10.08 -6.82 -10.23
N GLU A 81 9.80 -8.03 -10.69
CA GLU A 81 8.44 -8.58 -10.64
C GLU A 81 7.92 -8.74 -9.22
N LYS A 82 8.73 -9.26 -8.29
CA LYS A 82 8.34 -9.43 -6.88
C LYS A 82 8.08 -8.09 -6.19
N SER A 83 8.99 -7.12 -6.37
CA SER A 83 8.89 -5.79 -5.77
C SER A 83 7.70 -5.03 -6.34
N PHE A 84 7.50 -5.09 -7.65
CA PHE A 84 6.38 -4.47 -8.33
C PHE A 84 5.03 -5.02 -7.84
N ARG A 85 4.91 -6.34 -7.73
CA ARG A 85 3.69 -6.97 -7.20
C ARG A 85 3.42 -6.57 -5.75
N ALA A 86 4.45 -6.36 -4.94
CA ALA A 86 4.33 -5.89 -3.57
C ALA A 86 3.79 -4.45 -3.51
N LEU A 87 4.36 -3.54 -4.30
CA LEU A 87 3.87 -2.15 -4.43
C LEU A 87 2.43 -2.09 -4.92
N CYS A 88 2.06 -2.92 -5.91
CA CYS A 88 0.67 -2.99 -6.38
C CYS A 88 -0.31 -3.35 -5.25
N ILE A 89 0.10 -4.21 -4.32
CA ILE A 89 -0.72 -4.61 -3.17
C ILE A 89 -0.81 -3.47 -2.16
N HIS A 90 0.32 -2.81 -1.85
CA HIS A 90 0.36 -1.63 -0.97
C HIS A 90 -0.65 -0.58 -1.43
N GLU A 91 -0.52 -0.13 -2.67
CA GLU A 91 -1.34 0.94 -3.23
C GLU A 91 -2.82 0.56 -3.34
N LEU A 92 -3.13 -0.68 -3.74
CA LEU A 92 -4.51 -1.15 -3.83
C LEU A 92 -5.19 -1.13 -2.45
N ILE A 93 -4.48 -1.53 -1.40
CA ILE A 93 -4.98 -1.54 -0.02
C ILE A 93 -5.10 -0.12 0.53
N GLU A 94 -4.06 0.72 0.38
CA GLU A 94 -4.05 2.11 0.83
C GLU A 94 -5.26 2.87 0.26
N ARG A 95 -5.48 2.74 -1.05
CA ARG A 95 -6.60 3.38 -1.73
C ARG A 95 -7.96 2.81 -1.33
N PHE A 96 -8.06 1.49 -1.17
CA PHE A 96 -9.29 0.85 -0.71
C PHE A 96 -9.68 1.37 0.67
N LEU A 97 -8.72 1.43 1.59
CA LEU A 97 -8.94 1.89 2.96
C LEU A 97 -9.33 3.36 3.03
N SER A 98 -8.63 4.21 2.28
CA SER A 98 -8.93 5.64 2.21
C SER A 98 -10.33 5.88 1.60
N LYS A 99 -10.66 5.24 0.48
CA LYS A 99 -11.95 5.47 -0.21
C LYS A 99 -13.14 4.87 0.51
N THR A 100 -13.00 3.69 1.10
CA THR A 100 -14.13 2.93 1.66
C THR A 100 -14.40 3.33 3.11
N PHE A 101 -13.35 3.61 3.87
CA PHE A 101 -13.45 3.87 5.31
C PHE A 101 -12.99 5.26 5.72
N GLY A 102 -12.57 6.11 4.77
CA GLY A 102 -12.14 7.48 5.05
C GLY A 102 -10.85 7.56 5.87
N LEU A 103 -10.04 6.49 5.88
CA LEU A 103 -8.79 6.48 6.64
C LEU A 103 -7.80 7.51 6.08
N ASN A 104 -7.06 8.15 6.99
CA ASN A 104 -6.02 9.08 6.58
C ASN A 104 -4.95 8.33 5.78
N ILE A 105 -4.68 8.81 4.57
CA ILE A 105 -3.88 8.08 3.60
C ILE A 105 -2.44 7.93 4.08
N ASP A 106 -1.79 9.02 4.50
CA ASP A 106 -0.37 9.04 4.89
C ASP A 106 -0.10 8.56 6.33
N LYS A 107 -1.14 8.17 7.06
CA LYS A 107 -1.02 7.67 8.44
C LYS A 107 -1.58 6.27 8.60
N GLU A 108 -2.89 6.13 8.48
CA GLU A 108 -3.60 4.91 8.86
C GLU A 108 -3.62 3.90 7.71
N ALA A 109 -3.98 4.36 6.51
CA ALA A 109 -4.05 3.50 5.34
C ALA A 109 -2.64 3.05 4.92
N HIS A 110 -1.67 3.97 4.92
CA HIS A 110 -0.27 3.69 4.63
C HIS A 110 0.31 2.63 5.58
N LEU A 111 0.10 2.80 6.90
CA LEU A 111 0.57 1.83 7.91
C LEU A 111 0.06 0.41 7.63
N VAL A 112 -1.23 0.26 7.33
CA VAL A 112 -1.80 -1.06 7.02
C VAL A 112 -1.22 -1.60 5.72
N ALA A 113 -1.17 -0.77 4.68
CA ALA A 113 -0.66 -1.14 3.37
C ALA A 113 0.81 -1.61 3.43
N THR A 114 1.70 -0.89 4.13
CA THR A 114 3.11 -1.26 4.31
C THR A 114 3.25 -2.59 5.05
N GLN A 115 2.39 -2.85 6.04
CA GLN A 115 2.39 -4.14 6.73
C GLN A 115 1.99 -5.27 5.78
N LYS A 116 1.03 -5.06 4.88
CA LYS A 116 0.57 -6.07 3.92
C LYS A 116 1.56 -6.31 2.79
N GLU A 117 2.26 -5.27 2.38
CA GLU A 117 3.41 -5.37 1.49
C GLU A 117 4.52 -6.24 2.10
N LYS A 118 4.90 -5.98 3.36
CA LYS A 118 5.88 -6.78 4.11
C LYS A 118 5.48 -8.25 4.21
N GLU A 119 4.22 -8.52 4.54
CA GLU A 119 3.68 -9.88 4.61
C GLU A 119 3.75 -10.58 3.26
N TYR A 120 3.38 -9.90 2.17
CA TYR A 120 3.46 -10.45 0.83
C TYR A 120 4.90 -10.80 0.43
N LEU A 121 5.84 -9.86 0.61
CA LEU A 121 7.25 -10.07 0.28
C LEU A 121 7.85 -11.25 1.05
N LYS A 122 7.52 -11.40 2.34
CA LYS A 122 7.95 -12.56 3.13
C LYS A 122 7.43 -13.88 2.53
N ASN A 123 6.14 -13.93 2.17
CA ASN A 123 5.51 -15.14 1.63
C ASN A 123 6.13 -15.60 0.30
N ILE A 124 6.59 -14.67 -0.54
CA ILE A 124 7.21 -15.00 -1.83
C ILE A 124 8.75 -15.10 -1.78
N LYS A 125 9.35 -15.17 -0.59
CA LYS A 125 10.80 -15.14 -0.36
C LYS A 125 11.47 -13.93 -1.07
N GLY A 126 10.87 -12.76 -0.92
CA GLY A 126 11.44 -11.47 -1.34
C GLY A 126 12.33 -10.86 -0.26
N ASN A 127 13.25 -9.98 -0.65
CA ASN A 127 14.15 -9.30 0.28
C ASN A 127 13.58 -7.91 0.66
N TRP A 128 12.95 -7.82 1.84
CA TRP A 128 12.39 -6.57 2.36
C TRP A 128 13.43 -5.46 2.50
N ARG A 129 14.63 -5.75 3.00
CA ARG A 129 15.65 -4.73 3.29
C ARG A 129 16.20 -4.08 2.03
N SER A 130 16.39 -4.88 0.97
CA SER A 130 16.74 -4.38 -0.36
C SER A 130 15.60 -3.53 -0.94
N HIS A 131 14.35 -3.98 -0.76
CA HIS A 131 13.18 -3.27 -1.24
C HIS A 131 12.97 -1.91 -0.55
N GLU A 132 12.99 -1.89 0.78
CA GLU A 132 12.82 -0.68 1.61
C GLU A 132 13.91 0.35 1.37
N LEU A 133 15.18 -0.06 1.30
CA LEU A 133 16.27 0.85 0.98
C LEU A 133 16.06 1.52 -0.38
N LYS A 134 15.59 0.78 -1.37
CA LYS A 134 15.33 1.34 -2.71
C LYS A 134 14.16 2.32 -2.69
N VAL A 135 12.99 1.92 -2.15
CA VAL A 135 11.84 2.83 -2.00
C VAL A 135 12.25 4.11 -1.23
N PHE A 136 13.01 3.97 -0.15
CA PHE A 136 13.48 5.10 0.66
C PHE A 136 14.45 6.02 -0.08
N TRP A 137 15.46 5.47 -0.77
CA TRP A 137 16.47 6.26 -1.49
C TRP A 137 15.89 7.01 -2.68
N ASP A 138 14.96 6.40 -3.41
CA ASP A 138 14.32 7.05 -4.56
C ASP A 138 13.32 8.13 -4.11
N TRP A 139 12.58 7.89 -3.02
CA TRP A 139 11.72 8.92 -2.43
C TRP A 139 12.53 10.12 -1.90
N HIS A 140 13.69 9.90 -1.30
CA HIS A 140 14.55 10.98 -0.79
C HIS A 140 15.46 11.65 -1.82
N LYS A 141 15.75 11.02 -2.96
CA LYS A 141 16.47 11.67 -4.08
C LYS A 141 15.55 12.43 -5.02
N LEU A 142 14.26 12.09 -5.07
CA LEU A 142 13.30 12.64 -6.03
C LEU A 142 12.11 13.40 -5.41
N GLY A 143 11.93 13.38 -4.09
CA GLY A 143 10.99 14.28 -3.38
C GLY A 143 11.76 15.43 -2.71
N GLU A 144 11.52 16.72 -2.94
CA GLU A 144 10.34 17.41 -3.48
C GLU A 144 10.77 18.47 -4.53
N HIS A 145 10.07 18.51 -5.68
CA HIS A 145 9.95 19.70 -6.52
C HIS A 145 8.47 19.97 -6.82
#